data_AF-T1AI58-F1
#
_entry.id   AF-T1AI58-F1
#
_cell.length_a   1.000
_cell.length_b   1.000
_cell.length_c   1.000
_cell.angle_alpha   90.00
_cell.angle_beta   90.00
_cell.angle_gamma   90.00
#
_symmetry.space_group_name_H-M   'P 1'
#
loop_
_entity.id
_entity.type
_entity.pdbx_description
1 polymer ?
#
loop_
_entity_poly.entity_id
_entity_poly.type
_entity_poly.pdbx_seq_one_letter_code
_entity_poly.pdbx_strand_id
1 'polypeptide(L)'
;EEERVVPASADRHSIMEKIKRLAVEAGERYDINPSLILAVIKSESGFDPNQISDKGAVGLMQIIPRYTEYTAEQLKDPETNVFTGAKILKDNIKQFGSVKRALEAYNAGGSRVSDGSVPESTHVYVRRTMQNYVSFLMKERISEGYDVAYKKVLRDGSLILVGFVGMPNMIRGNSSVILGNATA
;
A
#
# COMPACT_ATOMS: atom_id res chain seq x y z
N GLU A 1 -7.62 -10.63 28.73
CA GLU A 1 -6.71 -11.18 27.70
C GLU A 1 -7.60 -11.79 26.63
N GLU A 2 -7.79 -11.10 25.50
CA GLU A 2 -8.51 -11.68 24.37
C GLU A 2 -7.55 -12.57 23.58
N GLU A 3 -7.83 -13.87 23.64
CA GLU A 3 -7.17 -14.88 22.83
C GLU A 3 -7.37 -14.52 21.34
N ARG A 4 -6.29 -14.09 20.67
CA ARG A 4 -6.29 -13.89 19.22
C ARG A 4 -6.54 -15.25 18.58
N VAL A 5 -7.81 -15.56 18.28
CA VAL A 5 -8.21 -16.72 17.50
C VAL A 5 -7.54 -16.59 16.13
N VAL A 6 -6.43 -17.30 15.95
CA VAL A 6 -5.76 -17.41 14.66
C VAL A 6 -6.68 -18.20 13.73
N PRO A 7 -7.17 -17.61 12.61
CA PRO A 7 -8.05 -18.34 11.72
C PRO A 7 -7.33 -19.57 11.14
N ALA A 8 -8.10 -20.62 10.85
CA ALA A 8 -7.59 -21.81 10.19
C ALA A 8 -6.82 -21.42 8.90
N SER A 9 -5.82 -22.22 8.51
CA SER A 9 -4.97 -21.92 7.36
C SER A 9 -5.76 -21.68 6.06
N ALA A 10 -6.87 -22.41 5.87
CA ALA A 10 -7.80 -22.23 4.75
C ALA A 10 -8.54 -20.88 4.79
N ASP A 11 -8.99 -20.45 5.97
CA ASP A 11 -9.68 -19.16 6.15
C ASP A 11 -8.73 -17.99 5.89
N ARG A 12 -7.48 -18.09 6.38
CA ARG A 12 -6.45 -17.08 6.11
C ARG A 12 -6.13 -16.97 4.62
N HIS A 13 -6.09 -18.09 3.90
CA HIS A 13 -5.89 -18.09 2.46
C HIS A 13 -7.06 -17.40 1.73
N SER A 14 -8.30 -17.78 2.07
CA SER A 14 -9.52 -17.17 1.51
C SER A 14 -9.58 -15.65 1.74
N ILE A 15 -9.27 -15.20 2.95
CA ILE A 15 -9.23 -13.77 3.31
C ILE A 15 -8.15 -13.04 2.50
N MET A 16 -6.96 -13.62 2.37
CA MET A 16 -5.88 -13.01 1.59
C MET A 16 -6.25 -12.85 0.11
N GLU A 17 -6.88 -13.87 -0.49
CA GLU A 17 -7.36 -13.78 -1.87
C GLU A 17 -8.48 -12.74 -2.02
N LYS A 18 -9.38 -12.61 -1.04
CA LYS A 18 -10.36 -11.51 -1.00
C LYS A 18 -9.67 -10.15 -0.97
N ILE A 19 -8.68 -9.95 -0.10
CA ILE A 19 -7.94 -8.68 0.02
C ILE A 19 -7.23 -8.33 -1.29
N LYS A 20 -6.58 -9.30 -1.94
CA LYS A 20 -5.92 -9.08 -3.24
C LYS A 20 -6.91 -8.63 -4.31
N ARG A 21 -8.07 -9.29 -4.42
CA ARG A 21 -9.12 -8.88 -5.37
C ARG A 21 -9.61 -7.46 -5.10
N LEU A 22 -9.91 -7.13 -3.83
CA LEU A 22 -10.33 -5.79 -3.44
C LEU A 22 -9.26 -4.73 -3.74
N ALA A 23 -7.98 -5.05 -3.57
CA ALA A 23 -6.89 -4.14 -3.94
C ALA A 23 -6.82 -3.90 -5.46
N VAL A 24 -7.10 -4.91 -6.29
CA VAL A 24 -7.21 -4.75 -7.75
C VAL A 24 -8.40 -3.87 -8.11
N GLU A 25 -9.59 -4.20 -7.61
CA GLU A 25 -10.83 -3.45 -7.90
C GLU A 25 -10.75 -1.99 -7.45
N ALA A 26 -10.23 -1.74 -6.23
CA ALA A 26 -10.01 -0.37 -5.75
C ALA A 26 -8.91 0.35 -6.55
N GLY A 27 -7.87 -0.38 -6.97
CA GLY A 27 -6.81 0.15 -7.82
C GLY A 27 -7.32 0.62 -9.18
N GLU A 28 -8.19 -0.17 -9.82
CA GLU A 28 -8.87 0.19 -11.06
C GLU A 28 -9.77 1.42 -10.87
N ARG A 29 -10.57 1.45 -9.80
CA ARG A 29 -11.51 2.55 -9.53
C ARG A 29 -10.83 3.88 -9.27
N TYR A 30 -9.72 3.86 -8.52
CA TYR A 30 -9.04 5.07 -8.06
C TYR A 30 -7.76 5.38 -8.82
N ASP A 31 -7.42 4.59 -9.85
CA ASP A 31 -6.19 4.73 -10.62
C ASP A 31 -4.97 4.76 -9.68
N ILE A 32 -4.84 3.67 -8.90
CA ILE A 32 -3.75 3.39 -7.98
C ILE A 32 -3.25 1.99 -8.26
N ASN A 33 -1.94 1.80 -8.30
CA ASN A 33 -1.37 0.47 -8.46
C ASN A 33 -1.78 -0.45 -7.27
N PRO A 34 -2.36 -1.64 -7.52
CA PRO A 34 -2.82 -2.54 -6.45
C PRO A 34 -1.73 -2.95 -5.46
N SER A 35 -0.49 -3.10 -5.92
CA SER A 35 0.66 -3.39 -5.05
C SER A 35 0.93 -2.28 -4.03
N LEU A 36 0.57 -1.01 -4.32
CA LEU A 36 0.67 0.10 -3.36
C LEU A 36 -0.43 -0.01 -2.29
N ILE A 37 -1.66 -0.36 -2.67
CA ILE A 37 -2.76 -0.59 -1.72
C ILE A 37 -2.40 -1.72 -0.76
N LEU A 38 -1.91 -2.85 -1.28
CA LEU A 38 -1.43 -3.97 -0.46
C LEU A 38 -0.28 -3.58 0.48
N ALA A 39 0.60 -2.67 0.04
CA ALA A 39 1.69 -2.17 0.87
C ALA A 39 1.20 -1.30 2.03
N VAL A 40 0.18 -0.47 1.81
CA VAL A 40 -0.47 0.30 2.88
C VAL A 40 -1.16 -0.67 3.84
N ILE A 41 -1.98 -1.60 3.37
CA ILE A 41 -2.66 -2.60 4.22
C ILE A 41 -1.65 -3.38 5.08
N LYS A 42 -0.53 -3.81 4.49
CA LYS A 42 0.52 -4.51 5.23
C LYS A 42 1.12 -3.66 6.35
N SER A 43 1.26 -2.36 6.11
CA SER A 43 1.91 -1.41 7.02
C SER A 43 0.96 -0.90 8.10
N GLU A 44 -0.33 -0.86 7.82
CA GLU A 44 -1.38 -0.45 8.74
C GLU A 44 -1.78 -1.60 9.67
N SER A 45 -2.29 -2.70 9.11
CA SER A 45 -2.86 -3.79 9.91
C SER A 45 -2.19 -5.13 9.80
N GLY A 46 -1.22 -5.26 8.89
CA GLY A 46 -0.64 -6.57 8.62
C GLY A 46 -1.65 -7.57 8.03
N PHE A 47 -2.70 -7.06 7.36
CA PHE A 47 -3.83 -7.80 6.78
C PHE A 47 -4.89 -8.30 7.77
N ASP A 48 -4.95 -7.71 8.98
CA ASP A 48 -6.03 -7.98 9.92
C ASP A 48 -7.21 -7.03 9.65
N PRO A 49 -8.39 -7.53 9.21
CA PRO A 49 -9.57 -6.69 8.95
C PRO A 49 -10.30 -6.26 10.24
N ASN A 50 -10.01 -6.89 11.37
CA ASN A 50 -10.65 -6.59 12.66
C ASN A 50 -9.80 -5.68 13.54
N GLN A 51 -8.62 -5.26 13.07
CA GLN A 51 -7.71 -4.47 13.88
C GLN A 51 -8.29 -3.11 14.24
N ILE A 52 -8.24 -2.75 15.52
CA ILE A 52 -8.56 -1.43 16.02
C ILE A 52 -7.34 -0.91 16.79
N SER A 53 -6.87 0.29 16.46
CA SER A 53 -5.79 0.95 17.21
C SER A 53 -6.31 1.73 18.41
N ASP A 54 -5.41 2.07 19.35
CA ASP A 54 -5.73 2.93 20.51
C ASP A 54 -6.33 4.29 20.13
N LYS A 55 -6.06 4.75 18.90
CA LYS A 55 -6.57 6.03 18.35
C LYS A 55 -7.93 5.89 17.66
N GLY A 56 -8.49 4.68 17.63
CA GLY A 56 -9.77 4.36 16.99
C GLY A 56 -9.70 4.23 15.48
N ALA A 57 -8.52 3.99 14.89
CA ALA A 57 -8.41 3.60 13.49
C ALA A 57 -8.79 2.12 13.32
N VAL A 58 -9.50 1.79 12.25
CA VAL A 58 -10.18 0.50 12.08
C VAL A 58 -9.78 -0.19 10.77
N GLY A 59 -9.62 -1.51 10.85
CA GLY A 59 -9.55 -2.44 9.72
C GLY A 59 -8.26 -2.38 8.93
N LEU A 60 -8.33 -2.89 7.70
CA LEU A 60 -7.19 -3.18 6.83
C LEU A 60 -6.27 -1.97 6.56
N MET A 61 -6.87 -0.81 6.33
CA MET A 61 -6.19 0.44 5.99
C MET A 61 -6.25 1.46 7.13
N GLN A 62 -6.61 1.02 8.34
CA GLN A 62 -6.66 1.82 9.57
C GLN A 62 -7.36 3.19 9.37
N ILE A 63 -8.62 3.12 8.94
CA ILE A 63 -9.45 4.30 8.71
C ILE A 63 -10.01 4.82 10.02
N ILE A 64 -9.95 6.12 10.25
CA ILE A 64 -10.54 6.76 11.43
C ILE A 64 -12.00 7.13 11.11
N PRO A 65 -13.00 6.52 11.78
CA PRO A 65 -14.42 6.72 11.47
C PRO A 65 -14.87 8.18 11.51
N ARG A 66 -14.30 9.00 12.40
CA ARG A 66 -14.70 10.42 12.57
C ARG A 66 -14.48 11.29 11.33
N TYR A 67 -13.70 10.82 10.36
CA TYR A 67 -13.40 11.53 9.11
C TYR A 67 -14.12 10.92 7.90
N THR A 68 -15.04 9.99 8.13
CA THR A 68 -15.81 9.32 7.08
C THR A 68 -17.28 9.26 7.47
N GLU A 69 -18.13 8.89 6.51
CA GLU A 69 -19.54 8.59 6.73
C GLU A 69 -19.79 7.22 7.38
N TYR A 70 -18.75 6.41 7.56
CA TYR A 70 -18.86 5.03 8.04
C TYR A 70 -18.65 4.92 9.54
N THR A 71 -19.44 4.06 10.17
CA THR A 71 -19.21 3.65 11.56
C THR A 71 -17.98 2.74 11.68
N ALA A 72 -17.45 2.60 12.90
CA ALA A 72 -16.36 1.67 13.18
C ALA A 72 -16.71 0.22 12.79
N GLU A 73 -17.96 -0.21 12.98
CA GLU A 73 -18.38 -1.57 12.62
C GLU A 73 -18.42 -1.77 11.10
N GLN A 74 -18.94 -0.80 10.35
CA GLN A 74 -18.91 -0.85 8.88
C GLN A 74 -17.47 -0.86 8.33
N LEU A 75 -16.54 -0.21 9.01
CA LEU A 75 -15.13 -0.19 8.62
C LEU A 75 -14.38 -1.51 8.91
N LYS A 76 -14.99 -2.48 9.61
CA LYS A 76 -14.44 -3.84 9.70
C LYS A 76 -14.71 -4.66 8.44
N ASP A 77 -15.69 -4.27 7.62
CA ASP A 77 -15.89 -4.90 6.31
C ASP A 77 -14.69 -4.58 5.39
N PRO A 78 -13.98 -5.60 4.87
CA PRO A 78 -12.80 -5.39 4.04
C PRO A 78 -13.03 -4.52 2.81
N GLU A 79 -14.19 -4.65 2.16
CA GLU A 79 -14.47 -3.90 0.94
C GLU A 79 -14.65 -2.42 1.24
N THR A 80 -15.54 -2.09 2.19
CA THR A 80 -15.76 -0.73 2.66
C THR A 80 -14.44 -0.08 3.10
N ASN A 81 -13.63 -0.80 3.86
CA ASN A 81 -12.36 -0.30 4.37
C ASN A 81 -11.33 -0.02 3.27
N VAL A 82 -11.11 -0.98 2.36
CA VAL A 82 -10.12 -0.86 1.27
C VAL A 82 -10.51 0.23 0.29
N PHE A 83 -11.79 0.32 -0.09
CA PHE A 83 -12.25 1.37 -1.00
C PHE A 83 -12.16 2.76 -0.37
N THR A 84 -12.45 2.88 0.93
CA THR A 84 -12.30 4.15 1.66
C THR A 84 -10.83 4.58 1.74
N GLY A 85 -9.94 3.67 2.13
CA GLY A 85 -8.50 3.95 2.22
C GLY A 85 -7.87 4.26 0.86
N ALA A 86 -8.24 3.53 -0.18
CA ALA A 86 -7.76 3.80 -1.54
C ALA A 86 -8.20 5.19 -2.04
N LYS A 87 -9.44 5.60 -1.75
CA LYS A 87 -9.91 6.96 -2.05
C LYS A 87 -9.08 8.03 -1.33
N ILE A 88 -8.88 7.88 -0.02
CA ILE A 88 -8.05 8.82 0.77
C ILE A 88 -6.63 8.89 0.21
N LEU A 89 -6.05 7.75 -0.15
CA LEU A 89 -4.72 7.69 -0.75
C LEU A 89 -4.69 8.42 -2.11
N LYS A 90 -5.72 8.26 -2.97
CA LYS A 90 -5.82 8.99 -4.24
C LYS A 90 -5.92 10.49 -4.02
N ASP A 91 -6.76 10.91 -3.08
CA ASP A 91 -6.95 12.31 -2.73
C ASP A 91 -5.62 12.93 -2.25
N ASN A 92 -4.85 12.20 -1.42
CA ASN A 92 -3.52 12.61 -0.99
C ASN A 92 -2.50 12.66 -2.14
N ILE A 93 -2.49 11.69 -3.06
CA ILE A 93 -1.61 11.73 -4.24
C ILE A 93 -1.91 12.96 -5.08
N LYS A 94 -3.20 13.24 -5.32
CA LYS A 94 -3.63 14.43 -6.05
C LYS A 94 -3.21 15.72 -5.35
N GLN A 95 -3.34 15.78 -4.03
CA GLN A 95 -3.02 16.97 -3.25
C GLN A 95 -1.51 17.24 -3.15
N PHE A 96 -0.70 16.19 -2.99
CA PHE A 96 0.73 16.34 -2.67
C PHE A 96 1.69 15.94 -3.80
N GLY A 97 1.15 15.54 -4.96
CA GLY A 97 1.90 15.35 -6.21
C GLY A 97 2.82 14.14 -6.27
N SER A 98 2.95 13.36 -5.19
CA SER A 98 3.79 12.16 -5.17
C SER A 98 3.29 11.12 -4.19
N VAL A 99 3.58 9.84 -4.47
CA VAL A 99 3.26 8.72 -3.57
C VAL A 99 3.93 8.90 -2.21
N LYS A 100 5.19 9.34 -2.17
CA LYS A 100 5.92 9.56 -0.92
C LYS A 100 5.17 10.56 -0.02
N ARG A 101 4.86 11.76 -0.53
CA ARG A 101 4.14 12.77 0.25
C ARG A 101 2.71 12.36 0.58
N ALA A 102 2.07 11.58 -0.30
CA ALA A 102 0.76 11.04 -0.02
C ALA A 102 0.76 10.05 1.16
N LEU A 103 1.78 9.21 1.29
CA LEU A 103 1.97 8.31 2.42
C LEU A 103 2.31 9.08 3.71
N GLU A 104 3.09 10.16 3.62
CA GLU A 104 3.31 11.08 4.75
C GLU A 104 1.98 11.66 5.24
N ALA A 105 1.15 12.13 4.32
CA ALA A 105 -0.16 12.70 4.63
C ALA A 105 -1.14 11.65 5.17
N TYR A 106 -1.07 10.42 4.65
CA TYR A 106 -1.91 9.31 5.10
C TYR A 106 -1.64 8.97 6.57
N ASN A 107 -0.36 8.97 6.98
CA ASN A 107 0.03 8.60 8.33
C ASN A 107 0.01 9.77 9.34
N ALA A 108 0.49 10.95 8.94
CA ALA A 108 0.64 12.10 9.83
C ALA A 108 -0.52 13.11 9.73
N GLY A 109 -1.33 13.03 8.68
CA GLY A 109 -2.31 14.04 8.31
C GLY A 109 -1.72 15.10 7.37
N GLY A 110 -2.54 15.57 6.43
CA GLY A 110 -2.11 16.51 5.39
C GLY A 110 -1.59 17.85 5.91
N SER A 111 -2.11 18.36 7.04
CA SER A 111 -1.64 19.62 7.62
C SER A 111 -0.15 19.60 7.95
N ARG A 112 0.36 18.48 8.48
CA ARG A 112 1.78 18.31 8.82
C ARG A 112 2.68 18.24 7.59
N VAL A 113 2.15 17.75 6.47
CA VAL A 113 2.87 17.72 5.20
C VAL A 113 2.93 19.11 4.57
N SER A 114 1.88 19.91 4.74
CA SER A 114 1.80 21.29 4.27
C SER A 114 2.66 22.27 5.07
N ASP A 115 2.73 22.12 6.40
CA ASP A 115 3.53 22.99 7.27
C ASP A 115 4.99 22.53 7.45
N GLY A 116 5.35 21.36 6.92
CA GLY A 116 6.70 20.79 7.00
C GLY A 116 7.04 20.13 8.35
N SER A 117 6.05 19.88 9.22
CA SER A 117 6.21 19.28 10.55
C SER A 117 6.01 17.76 10.59
N VAL A 118 6.27 17.07 9.47
CA VAL A 118 6.19 15.61 9.39
C VAL A 118 7.17 14.97 10.39
N PRO A 119 6.70 14.12 11.32
CA PRO A 119 7.58 13.53 12.34
C PRO A 119 8.44 12.40 11.76
N GLU A 120 9.60 12.14 12.37
CA GLU A 120 10.51 11.06 11.94
C GLU A 120 9.84 9.68 11.92
N SER A 121 8.92 9.42 12.85
CA SER A 121 8.13 8.18 12.87
C SER A 121 7.33 7.96 11.58
N THR A 122 6.87 9.04 10.93
CA THR A 122 6.19 8.97 9.64
C THR A 122 7.17 8.66 8.51
N HIS A 123 8.41 9.17 8.54
CA HIS A 123 9.43 8.78 7.57
C HIS A 123 9.79 7.29 7.68
N VAL A 124 9.83 6.74 8.90
CA VAL A 124 9.98 5.30 9.14
C VAL A 124 8.81 4.51 8.55
N TYR A 125 7.56 4.97 8.75
CA TYR A 125 6.38 4.39 8.12
C TYR A 125 6.49 4.39 6.59
N VAL A 126 6.80 5.53 5.98
CA VAL A 126 6.92 5.68 4.52
C VAL A 126 7.97 4.74 3.97
N ARG A 127 9.14 4.65 4.62
CA ARG A 127 10.22 3.73 4.21
C ARG A 127 9.74 2.28 4.21
N ARG A 128 9.08 1.85 5.29
CA ARG A 128 8.53 0.49 5.40
C ARG A 128 7.46 0.22 4.33
N THR A 129 6.56 1.16 4.11
CA THR A 129 5.49 1.03 3.12
C THR A 129 6.05 0.96 1.70
N MET A 130 7.05 1.78 1.35
CA MET A 130 7.70 1.72 0.04
C MET A 130 8.48 0.43 -0.17
N GLN A 131 9.11 -0.12 0.87
CA GLN A 131 9.75 -1.45 0.81
C GLN A 131 8.73 -2.55 0.54
N ASN A 132 7.57 -2.51 1.21
CA ASN A 132 6.47 -3.44 0.94
C ASN A 132 5.95 -3.28 -0.49
N TYR A 133 5.78 -2.04 -0.97
CA TYR A 133 5.28 -1.76 -2.32
C TYR A 133 6.18 -2.39 -3.39
N VAL A 134 7.49 -2.16 -3.31
CA VAL A 134 8.43 -2.78 -4.23
C VAL A 134 8.43 -4.31 -4.11
N SER A 135 8.29 -4.85 -2.90
CA SER A 135 8.19 -6.30 -2.73
C SER A 135 6.94 -6.88 -3.40
N PHE A 136 5.80 -6.18 -3.38
CA PHE A 136 4.58 -6.64 -4.04
C PHE A 136 4.68 -6.51 -5.56
N LEU A 137 5.19 -5.38 -6.07
CA LEU A 137 5.48 -5.19 -7.49
C LEU A 137 6.41 -6.27 -8.04
N MET A 138 7.45 -6.65 -7.30
CA MET A 138 8.35 -7.73 -7.71
C MET A 138 7.62 -9.07 -7.80
N LYS A 139 6.77 -9.41 -6.83
CA LYS A 139 6.01 -10.67 -6.85
C LYS A 139 5.03 -10.73 -8.01
N GLU A 140 4.35 -9.62 -8.28
CA GLU A 140 3.45 -9.45 -9.42
C GLU A 140 4.20 -9.70 -10.74
N ARG A 141 5.33 -9.02 -10.95
CA ARG A 141 6.16 -9.18 -12.15
C ARG A 141 6.74 -10.59 -12.30
N ILE A 142 7.22 -11.20 -11.22
CA ILE A 142 7.70 -12.59 -11.27
C ILE A 142 6.56 -13.53 -11.66
N SER A 143 5.34 -13.32 -11.13
CA SER A 143 4.18 -14.14 -11.50
C SER A 143 3.75 -13.95 -12.96
N GLU A 144 4.04 -12.79 -13.55
CA GLU A 144 3.88 -12.52 -14.99
C GLU A 144 5.02 -13.11 -15.85
N GLY A 145 6.01 -13.79 -15.25
CA GLY A 145 7.09 -14.47 -15.96
C GLY A 145 8.32 -13.59 -16.24
N TYR A 146 8.50 -12.48 -15.53
CA TYR A 146 9.72 -11.67 -15.60
C TYR A 146 10.78 -12.17 -14.62
N ASP A 147 12.03 -12.26 -15.06
CA ASP A 147 13.17 -12.47 -14.15
C ASP A 147 13.60 -11.15 -13.53
N VAL A 148 13.89 -11.17 -12.23
CA VAL A 148 14.42 -9.99 -11.52
C VAL A 148 15.92 -9.88 -11.81
N ALA A 149 16.34 -8.80 -12.48
CA ALA A 149 17.73 -8.60 -12.81
C ALA A 149 18.57 -8.16 -11.61
N TYR A 150 18.10 -7.17 -10.82
CA TYR A 150 18.69 -6.78 -9.53
C TYR A 150 17.84 -5.77 -8.74
N LYS A 151 18.15 -5.62 -7.43
CA LYS A 151 17.49 -4.71 -6.47
C LYS A 151 18.54 -3.80 -5.82
N LYS A 152 18.37 -2.48 -5.85
CA LYS A 152 19.23 -1.53 -5.11
C LYS A 152 18.42 -0.72 -4.10
N VAL A 153 18.84 -0.77 -2.84
CA VAL A 153 18.29 0.09 -1.77
C VAL A 153 19.19 1.31 -1.64
N LEU A 154 18.62 2.51 -1.73
CA LEU A 154 19.32 3.78 -1.50
C LEU A 154 19.44 4.09 -0.01
N ARG A 155 20.35 5.00 0.32
CA ARG A 155 20.65 5.41 1.69
C ARG A 155 19.48 6.09 2.41
N ASP A 156 18.60 6.76 1.68
CA ASP A 156 17.37 7.38 2.20
C ASP A 156 16.24 6.36 2.43
N GLY A 157 16.47 5.10 2.06
CA GLY A 157 15.50 4.01 2.12
C GLY A 157 14.59 3.92 0.90
N SER A 158 14.76 4.80 -0.09
CA SER A 158 14.14 4.66 -1.40
C SER A 158 14.73 3.43 -2.12
N LEU A 159 13.92 2.72 -2.89
CA LEU A 159 14.37 1.59 -3.69
C LEU A 159 14.50 2.03 -5.14
N ILE A 160 15.68 1.81 -5.73
CA ILE A 160 15.78 1.79 -7.18
C ILE A 160 15.62 0.34 -7.63
N LEU A 161 14.50 0.06 -8.27
CA LEU A 161 14.33 -1.12 -9.08
C LEU A 161 14.95 -0.80 -10.44
N VAL A 162 15.97 -1.55 -10.84
CA VAL A 162 16.53 -1.41 -12.17
C VAL A 162 16.54 -2.79 -12.83
N GLY A 163 15.67 -2.93 -13.82
CA GLY A 163 15.64 -4.08 -14.74
C GLY A 163 14.80 -5.26 -14.28
N PHE A 164 13.75 -5.53 -15.05
CA PHE A 164 13.25 -6.89 -15.27
C PHE A 164 13.86 -7.38 -16.59
N VAL A 165 14.25 -8.65 -16.67
CA VAL A 165 14.75 -9.28 -17.90
C VAL A 165 13.81 -10.42 -18.27
N GLY A 166 13.51 -10.56 -19.56
CA GLY A 166 12.66 -11.63 -20.09
C GLY A 166 11.18 -11.26 -20.18
N MET A 167 10.50 -11.86 -21.17
CA MET A 167 9.04 -11.81 -21.36
C MET A 167 8.53 -13.20 -21.78
N PRO A 168 7.27 -13.56 -21.50
CA PRO A 168 6.72 -14.90 -21.69
C PRO A 168 6.51 -15.32 -23.16
N ASN A 169 6.57 -14.40 -24.11
CA ASN A 169 6.42 -14.69 -25.54
C ASN A 169 7.26 -13.72 -26.39
N MET A 170 8.55 -14.02 -26.47
CA MET A 170 9.54 -13.68 -27.50
C MET A 170 9.13 -12.69 -28.62
N ILE A 171 9.36 -11.38 -28.42
CA ILE A 171 9.96 -10.47 -29.42
C ILE A 171 10.89 -9.52 -28.65
N ARG A 172 12.15 -9.38 -29.11
CA ARG A 172 13.17 -8.52 -28.51
C ARG A 172 12.66 -7.09 -28.33
N GLY A 173 12.48 -6.67 -27.08
CA GLY A 173 12.30 -5.28 -26.70
C GLY A 173 12.77 -5.09 -25.27
N ASN A 174 13.82 -4.28 -25.07
CA ASN A 174 14.24 -3.84 -23.73
C ASN A 174 13.15 -2.92 -23.18
N SER A 175 12.20 -3.46 -22.42
CA SER A 175 11.25 -2.67 -21.65
C SER A 175 11.84 -2.32 -20.30
N SER A 176 12.75 -1.34 -20.28
CA SER A 176 13.19 -0.71 -19.05
C SER A 176 12.07 0.18 -18.52
N VAL A 177 11.38 -0.26 -17.47
CA VAL A 177 10.56 0.65 -16.65
C VAL A 177 11.51 1.45 -15.77
N ILE A 178 11.85 2.65 -16.22
CA ILE A 178 12.44 3.67 -15.35
C ILE A 178 11.29 4.18 -14.48
N LEU A 179 11.26 3.81 -13.20
CA LEU A 179 10.53 4.60 -12.21
C LEU A 179 11.23 5.96 -12.16
N GLY A 180 10.67 6.92 -12.90
CA GLY A 180 11.25 8.24 -13.09
C GLY A 180 11.66 8.87 -11.77
N ASN A 181 12.78 9.61 -11.81
CA ASN A 181 13.23 10.43 -10.70
C ASN A 181 12.07 11.27 -10.17
N ALA A 182 11.74 11.10 -8.90
CA ALA A 182 11.04 12.12 -8.14
C ALA A 182 12.01 13.28 -7.91
N THR A 183 12.17 14.16 -8.90
CA THR A 183 12.69 15.53 -8.75
C THR A 183 12.53 16.29 -10.07
N ALA A 184 11.60 17.23 -10.08
CA ALA A 184 11.75 18.56 -10.65
C ALA A 184 10.95 19.52 -9.76
#